data_AF-A0A520GRT5-F1
#
_entry.id   AF-A0A520GRT5-F1
#
_cell.length_a   1.000
_cell.length_b   1.000
_cell.length_c   1.000
_cell.angle_alpha   90.00
_cell.angle_beta   90.00
_cell.angle_gamma   90.00
#
_symmetry.space_group_name_H-M   'P 1'
#
loop_
_entity.id
_entity.type
_entity.pdbx_description
1 polymer ?
#
loop_
_entity_poly.entity_id
_entity_poly.type
_entity_poly.pdbx_seq_one_letter_code
_entity_poly.pdbx_strand_id
1 'polypeptide(L)'
;VNCTNAGIYGVSIPVSANGLGTQRRMFSSGGGGYLLYDVYASAADRTAAGPLYPTGATATGQSGNNTDQDFVLYGRIPTQSAPAPGNYTDTLTVTVGY
;
A
#
# COMPACT_ATOMS: atom_id res chain seq x y z
N VAL A 1 14.70 -4.60 4.66
CA VAL A 1 14.58 -5.96 5.24
C VAL A 1 15.91 -6.67 5.06
N ASN A 2 16.50 -7.22 6.13
CA ASN A 2 17.76 -7.97 6.06
C ASN A 2 17.47 -9.43 6.47
N CYS A 3 17.29 -10.29 5.48
CA CYS A 3 17.01 -11.72 5.68
C CYS A 3 18.22 -12.54 5.24
N THR A 4 18.39 -13.72 5.84
CA THR A 4 19.41 -14.70 5.43
C THR A 4 19.28 -15.01 3.94
N ASN A 5 20.42 -15.22 3.26
CA ASN A 5 20.46 -15.55 1.84
C ASN A 5 19.59 -16.80 1.56
N ALA A 6 18.71 -16.70 0.56
CA ALA A 6 17.67 -17.67 0.22
C ALA A 6 16.54 -17.88 1.27
N GLY A 7 16.50 -17.07 2.34
CA GLY A 7 15.36 -16.99 3.23
C GLY A 7 14.18 -16.36 2.50
N ILE A 8 13.10 -17.11 2.31
CA ILE A 8 11.87 -16.60 1.71
C ILE A 8 11.17 -15.76 2.78
N TYR A 9 10.88 -14.51 2.46
CA TYR A 9 10.06 -13.65 3.32
C TYR A 9 8.89 -13.08 2.53
N GLY A 10 7.84 -12.74 3.24
CA GLY A 10 6.60 -12.23 2.71
C GLY A 10 6.31 -10.84 3.19
N VAL A 11 5.90 -9.95 2.29
CA VAL A 11 5.32 -8.67 2.68
C VAL A 11 3.84 -8.63 2.30
N SER A 12 2.99 -8.35 3.29
CA SER A 12 1.55 -8.15 3.10
C SER A 12 1.13 -6.77 3.59
N ILE A 13 0.22 -6.15 2.84
CA ILE A 13 -0.35 -4.84 3.16
C ILE A 13 -1.87 -4.97 3.01
N PRO A 14 -2.60 -5.27 4.10
CA PRO A 14 -4.06 -5.32 4.07
C PRO A 14 -4.66 -3.98 3.60
N VAL A 15 -5.98 -3.99 3.40
CA VAL A 15 -6.72 -2.74 3.19
C VAL A 15 -6.45 -1.79 4.37
N SER A 16 -6.41 -0.50 4.07
CA SER A 16 -6.11 0.53 5.07
C SER A 16 -7.18 0.64 6.15
N ALA A 17 -6.86 1.33 7.25
CA ALA A 17 -7.78 1.48 8.39
C ALA A 17 -9.15 2.06 8.00
N ASN A 18 -9.20 2.93 7.00
CA ASN A 18 -10.42 3.54 6.47
C ASN A 18 -10.92 2.90 5.16
N GLY A 19 -10.31 1.80 4.74
CA GLY A 19 -10.61 1.10 3.50
C GLY A 19 -12.03 0.57 3.40
N LEU A 20 -12.49 0.30 2.18
CA LEU A 20 -13.76 -0.34 1.88
C LEU A 20 -13.56 -1.42 0.82
N GLY A 21 -13.77 -2.68 1.19
CA GLY A 21 -13.44 -3.81 0.33
C GLY A 21 -11.93 -3.82 0.03
N THR A 22 -11.55 -3.70 -1.24
CA THR A 22 -10.15 -3.58 -1.68
C THR A 22 -9.68 -2.13 -1.85
N GLN A 23 -10.59 -1.16 -1.82
CA GLN A 23 -10.25 0.24 -2.04
C GLN A 23 -9.71 0.87 -0.76
N ARG A 24 -8.51 1.43 -0.82
CA ARG A 24 -7.97 2.26 0.26
C ARG A 24 -8.53 3.68 0.18
N ARG A 25 -8.79 4.28 1.33
CA ARG A 25 -9.42 5.61 1.43
C ARG A 25 -8.82 6.37 2.60
N MET A 26 -8.48 7.64 2.43
CA MET A 26 -8.13 8.52 3.54
C MET A 26 -9.36 9.25 4.03
N PHE A 27 -9.48 9.50 5.33
CA PHE A 27 -10.62 10.18 5.92
C PHE A 27 -10.24 11.59 6.40
N SER A 28 -11.14 12.56 6.19
CA SER A 28 -11.02 13.92 6.75
C SER A 28 -12.05 14.13 7.84
N SER A 29 -11.57 14.33 9.07
CA SER A 29 -12.41 14.64 10.22
C SER A 29 -12.99 16.06 10.18
N GLY A 30 -12.27 17.01 9.57
CA GLY A 30 -12.70 18.41 9.47
C GLY A 30 -13.61 18.72 8.28
N GLY A 31 -13.47 17.97 7.18
CA GLY A 31 -14.25 18.18 5.94
C GLY A 31 -15.40 17.19 5.74
N GLY A 32 -15.39 16.05 6.45
CA GLY A 32 -16.39 14.99 6.30
C GLY A 32 -16.31 14.34 4.91
N GLY A 33 -15.49 13.30 4.76
CA GLY A 33 -15.44 12.56 3.49
C GLY A 33 -14.21 11.67 3.34
N TYR A 34 -14.16 10.99 2.20
CA TYR A 34 -13.08 10.08 1.86
C TYR A 34 -12.35 10.51 0.59
N LEU A 35 -11.04 10.41 0.61
CA LEU A 35 -10.15 10.56 -0.55
C LEU A 35 -9.63 9.19 -0.94
N LEU A 36 -9.99 8.71 -2.13
CA LEU A 36 -9.52 7.42 -2.62
C LEU A 36 -8.03 7.50 -2.98
N TYR A 37 -7.30 6.44 -2.69
CA TYR A 37 -5.90 6.29 -3.10
C TYR A 37 -5.54 4.81 -3.21
N ASP A 38 -4.40 4.54 -3.80
CA ASP A 38 -3.82 3.21 -3.93
C ASP A 38 -2.30 3.25 -3.76
N VAL A 39 -1.69 2.09 -3.45
CA VAL A 39 -0.23 1.94 -3.34
C VAL A 39 0.28 0.81 -4.24
N TYR A 40 1.43 1.07 -4.88
CA TYR A 40 2.03 0.24 -5.92
C TYR A 40 3.48 -0.11 -5.58
N ALA A 41 3.98 -1.19 -6.16
CA ALA A 41 5.36 -1.67 -5.96
C ALA A 41 6.39 -1.02 -6.88
N SER A 42 5.96 -0.41 -7.98
CA SER A 42 6.86 0.28 -8.90
C SER A 42 6.32 1.63 -9.33
N ALA A 43 7.24 2.50 -9.75
CA ALA A 43 6.93 3.81 -10.30
C ALA A 43 6.22 3.72 -11.67
N ALA A 44 6.50 2.65 -12.44
CA ALA A 44 5.94 2.39 -13.76
C ALA A 44 4.50 1.84 -13.68
N ASP A 45 4.14 1.18 -12.58
CA ASP A 45 2.84 0.55 -12.38
C ASP A 45 1.74 1.51 -11.90
N ARG A 46 1.98 2.83 -11.88
CA ARG A 46 1.00 3.88 -11.49
C ARG A 46 -0.15 4.04 -12.49
N THR A 47 -0.68 2.95 -13.03
CA THR A 47 -1.83 2.90 -13.91
C THR A 47 -3.06 2.36 -13.16
N ALA A 48 -4.27 2.61 -13.68
CA ALA A 48 -5.52 2.18 -13.05
C ALA A 48 -5.66 0.65 -12.93
N ALA A 49 -4.82 -0.13 -13.63
CA ALA A 49 -4.83 -1.59 -13.66
C ALA A 49 -3.45 -2.20 -13.33
N GLY A 50 -2.47 -1.40 -12.89
CA GLY A 50 -1.16 -1.92 -12.49
C GLY A 50 -1.31 -2.85 -11.28
N PRO A 51 -0.46 -3.88 -11.13
CA PRO A 51 -0.55 -4.79 -10.00
C PRO A 51 -0.38 -3.96 -8.71
N LEU A 52 -1.48 -3.75 -8.00
CA LEU A 52 -1.45 -3.22 -6.64
C LEU A 52 -0.51 -4.09 -5.82
N TYR A 53 0.18 -3.53 -4.82
CA TYR A 53 0.67 -4.40 -3.75
C TYR A 53 -0.55 -5.21 -3.27
N PRO A 54 -0.53 -6.56 -3.39
CA PRO A 54 -1.74 -7.36 -3.30
C PRO A 54 -2.50 -6.98 -2.04
N THR A 55 -3.76 -6.56 -2.20
CA THR A 55 -4.66 -6.17 -1.11
C THR A 55 -5.18 -7.40 -0.35
N GLY A 56 -4.34 -8.42 -0.21
CA GLY A 56 -4.65 -9.70 0.39
C GLY A 56 -3.45 -10.21 1.21
N ALA A 57 -3.71 -11.18 2.08
CA ALA A 57 -2.71 -11.81 2.95
C ALA A 57 -1.58 -12.53 2.20
N THR A 58 -1.57 -12.50 0.86
CA THR A 58 -0.55 -13.11 0.02
C THR A 58 0.71 -12.26 0.05
N ALA A 59 1.60 -12.65 0.96
CA ALA A 59 3.02 -12.35 0.91
C ALA A 59 3.54 -12.42 -0.54
N THR A 60 4.05 -11.30 -1.07
CA THR A 60 4.96 -11.41 -2.23
C THR A 60 6.22 -12.11 -1.73
N GLY A 61 6.42 -13.36 -2.16
CA GLY A 61 7.60 -14.14 -1.77
C GLY A 61 8.85 -13.48 -2.33
N GLN A 62 9.59 -12.81 -1.46
CA GLN A 62 10.89 -12.21 -1.76
C GLN A 62 11.97 -13.13 -1.21
N SER A 63 13.14 -13.15 -1.85
CA SER A 63 14.29 -13.91 -1.38
C SER A 63 15.30 -12.98 -0.76
N GLY A 64 15.64 -13.20 0.50
CA GLY A 64 16.76 -12.53 1.16
C GLY A 64 18.07 -12.76 0.41
N ASN A 65 18.94 -11.75 0.41
CA ASN A 65 20.24 -11.77 -0.28
C ASN A 65 21.41 -11.41 0.65
N ASN A 66 21.24 -11.51 1.97
CA ASN A 66 22.20 -11.06 3.00
C ASN A 66 22.56 -9.55 2.94
N THR A 67 21.77 -8.73 2.23
CA THR A 67 21.92 -7.27 2.25
C THR A 67 20.59 -6.62 2.65
N ASP A 68 20.63 -5.32 2.93
CA ASP A 68 19.41 -4.55 3.12
C ASP A 68 18.62 -4.49 1.82
N GLN A 69 17.36 -4.91 1.90
CA GLN A 69 16.41 -4.83 0.79
C GLN A 69 15.36 -3.76 1.08
N ASP A 70 15.29 -2.76 0.20
CA ASP A 70 14.33 -1.67 0.30
C ASP A 70 12.97 -2.08 -0.22
N PHE A 71 11.94 -1.67 0.51
CA PHE A 71 10.54 -1.90 0.15
C PHE A 71 9.86 -0.55 -0.09
N VAL A 72 9.79 -0.15 -1.36
CA VAL A 72 9.31 1.18 -1.75
C VAL A 72 7.82 1.12 -2.07
N LEU A 73 7.05 1.99 -1.42
CA LEU A 73 5.62 2.16 -1.69
C LEU A 73 5.40 3.41 -2.53
N TYR A 74 4.73 3.24 -3.67
CA TYR A 74 4.35 4.34 -4.53
C TYR A 74 2.86 4.63 -4.38
N GLY A 75 2.51 5.75 -3.76
CA GLY A 75 1.13 6.20 -3.65
C GLY A 75 0.60 6.83 -4.95
N ARG A 76 -0.69 6.63 -5.22
CA ARG A 76 -1.43 7.33 -6.29
C ARG A 76 -2.81 7.74 -5.79
N ILE A 77 -3.19 8.98 -6.06
CA ILE A 77 -4.58 9.44 -5.92
C ILE A 77 -5.19 9.38 -7.33
N PRO A 78 -6.19 8.51 -7.60
CA PRO A 78 -6.88 8.50 -8.87
C PRO A 78 -7.73 9.76 -9.05
N THR A 79 -8.05 10.08 -10.31
CA THR A 79 -9.05 11.10 -10.64
C THR A 79 -10.38 10.72 -10.01
N GLN A 80 -10.95 11.63 -9.22
CA GLN A 80 -12.21 11.47 -8.51
C GLN A 80 -12.89 12.83 -8.35
N SER A 81 -14.15 12.85 -7.95
CA SER A 81 -14.84 14.09 -7.57
C SER A 81 -14.05 14.81 -6.48
N ALA A 82 -13.82 16.12 -6.65
CA ALA A 82 -13.04 16.90 -5.71
C ALA A 82 -13.63 16.79 -4.29
N PRO A 83 -12.87 16.23 -3.32
CA PRO A 83 -13.30 16.22 -1.93
C PRO A 83 -13.31 17.65 -1.37
N ALA A 84 -13.98 17.84 -0.23
CA ALA A 84 -13.89 19.09 0.52
C ALA A 84 -12.43 19.40 0.89
N PRO A 85 -12.00 20.68 0.85
CA PRO A 85 -10.66 21.06 1.28
C PRO A 85 -10.41 20.65 2.74
N GLY A 86 -9.26 20.03 3.00
CA GLY A 86 -8.86 19.65 4.36
C GLY A 86 -7.77 18.60 4.39
N ASN A 87 -7.38 18.21 5.60
CA ASN A 87 -6.39 17.17 5.83
C ASN A 87 -7.07 15.79 5.79
N TYR A 88 -6.55 14.91 4.96
CA TYR A 88 -6.99 13.52 4.84
C TYR A 88 -5.90 12.60 5.37
N THR A 89 -6.26 11.72 6.30
CA THR A 89 -5.32 10.80 6.96
C THR A 89 -5.79 9.37 6.86
N ASP A 90 -4.84 8.45 6.82
CA ASP A 90 -5.08 7.02 6.86
C ASP A 90 -3.88 6.26 7.43
N THR A 91 -4.10 5.02 7.85
CA THR A 91 -3.05 4.16 8.41
C THR A 91 -2.98 2.86 7.60
N LEU A 92 -1.77 2.54 7.12
CA LEU A 92 -1.45 1.27 6.49
C LEU A 92 -0.61 0.42 7.44
N THR A 93 -1.05 -0.81 7.69
CA THR A 93 -0.26 -1.81 8.41
C THR A 93 0.56 -2.61 7.40
N VAL A 94 1.87 -2.67 7.58
CA VAL A 94 2.77 -3.48 6.75
C VAL A 94 3.28 -4.62 7.61
N THR A 95 3.00 -5.85 7.19
CA THR A 95 3.46 -7.06 7.89
C THR A 95 4.54 -7.75 7.07
N VAL A 96 5.71 -7.93 7.69
CA VAL A 96 6.82 -8.71 7.13
C VAL A 96 6.89 -10.02 7.92
N GLY A 97 6.68 -11.14 7.22
CA GLY A 97 6.80 -12.49 7.77
C GLY A 97 7.94 -13.26 7.12
N TYR A 98 8.48 -14.27 7.80
CA TYR A 98 9.53 -15.19 7.34
C TYR A 98 9.05 -16.63 7.46
#